data_AF-A0A7K4FVN6-F1
#
_entry.id   AF-A0A7K4FVN6-F1
#
_cell.length_a   1.000
_cell.length_b   1.000
_cell.length_c   1.000
_cell.angle_alpha   90.00
_cell.angle_beta   90.00
_cell.angle_gamma   90.00
#
_symmetry.space_group_name_H-M   'P 1'
#
loop_
_entity.id
_entity.type
_entity.pdbx_description
1 polymer ?
#
loop_
_entity_poly.entity_id
_entity_poly.type
_entity_poly.pdbx_seq_one_letter_code
_entity_poly.pdbx_strand_id
1 'polypeptide(L)'
;ITEDMSRFYLRLIRKRAWIESEDTSKLAMYNVLYEILRGWIILASTIIPFISEKIYNSFVINPKLSVSMEDFPEIRHKMIDNDLEKTVSLIREIEEAGLNARAKASIKLRWPINKAYIFFSSESSMDL
;
A
#
# COMPACT_ATOMS: atom_id res chain seq x y z
N ILE A 1 -3.50 -0.41 -7.55
CA ILE A 1 -2.01 -0.39 -7.46
C ILE A 1 -1.44 1.01 -7.44
N THR A 2 -1.73 1.86 -8.42
CA THR A 2 -1.26 3.26 -8.39
C THR A 2 -1.80 4.01 -7.16
N GLU A 3 -3.10 3.90 -6.88
CA GLU A 3 -3.71 4.53 -5.69
C GLU A 3 -3.33 3.82 -4.40
N ASP A 4 -3.50 2.50 -4.31
CA ASP A 4 -3.30 1.78 -3.04
C ASP A 4 -1.84 1.58 -2.65
N MET A 5 -0.99 1.19 -3.61
CA MET A 5 0.40 0.89 -3.31
C MET A 5 1.27 2.14 -3.42
N SER A 6 1.29 2.77 -4.60
CA SER A 6 2.22 3.86 -4.86
C SER A 6 1.84 5.12 -4.09
N ARG A 7 0.57 5.54 -4.16
CA ARG A 7 0.12 6.74 -3.46
C ARG A 7 -0.12 6.47 -2.00
N PHE A 8 -0.81 5.42 -1.57
CA PHE A 8 -1.10 5.25 -0.15
C PHE A 8 -0.03 4.49 0.63
N TYR A 9 0.20 3.21 0.32
CA TYR A 9 1.04 2.33 1.13
C TYR A 9 2.51 2.77 1.21
N LEU A 10 3.14 3.14 0.08
CA LEU A 10 4.55 3.58 0.07
C LEU A 10 4.77 4.84 0.92
N ARG A 11 3.79 5.76 0.99
CA ARG A 11 3.87 6.94 1.86
C ARG A 11 3.85 6.55 3.34
N LEU A 12 3.00 5.59 3.72
CA LEU A 12 2.88 5.12 5.10
C LEU A 12 4.13 4.38 5.58
N ILE A 13 4.67 3.49 4.74
CA ILE A 13 5.78 2.63 5.15
C ILE A 13 7.14 3.32 5.09
N ARG A 14 7.24 4.53 4.52
CA ARG A 14 8.52 5.25 4.34
C ARG A 14 9.31 5.38 5.64
N LYS A 15 8.64 5.62 6.77
CA LYS A 15 9.29 5.66 8.09
C LYS A 15 9.84 4.30 8.52
N ARG A 16 9.09 3.22 8.26
CA ARG A 16 9.49 1.84 8.58
C ARG A 16 10.70 1.37 7.75
N ALA A 17 10.80 1.84 6.50
CA ALA A 17 11.93 1.54 5.63
C ALA A 17 13.27 2.14 6.13
N TRP A 18 13.22 3.25 6.88
CA TRP A 18 14.41 3.96 7.40
C TRP A 18 14.88 3.49 8.78
N ILE A 19 14.22 2.47 9.37
CA ILE A 19 14.68 1.87 10.62
C ILE A 19 15.99 1.12 10.34
N GLU A 20 17.09 1.50 10.99
CA GLU A 20 18.41 0.89 10.75
C GLU A 20 18.55 -0.49 11.38
N SER A 21 17.87 -0.76 12.49
CA SER A 21 17.88 -2.06 13.17
C SER A 21 17.09 -3.13 12.42
N GLU A 22 17.45 -4.39 12.61
CA GLU A 22 16.64 -5.55 12.20
C GLU A 22 15.36 -5.62 13.03
N ASP A 23 14.36 -4.85 12.61
CA ASP A 23 13.01 -4.84 13.19
C ASP A 23 12.10 -5.82 12.43
N THR A 24 11.35 -6.62 13.16
CA THR A 24 10.35 -7.54 12.61
C THR A 24 9.31 -6.81 11.76
N SER A 25 8.99 -5.56 12.12
CA SER A 25 8.09 -4.69 11.35
C SER A 25 8.64 -4.35 9.95
N LYS A 26 9.95 -4.14 9.84
CA LYS A 26 10.64 -3.83 8.57
C LYS A 26 10.67 -5.06 7.66
N LEU A 27 10.97 -6.24 8.23
CA LEU A 27 10.93 -7.50 7.50
C LEU A 27 9.50 -7.83 7.01
N ALA A 28 8.49 -7.67 7.87
CA ALA A 28 7.09 -7.87 7.50
C ALA A 28 6.67 -6.93 6.35
N MET A 29 7.07 -5.66 6.40
CA MET A 29 6.82 -4.69 5.34
C MET A 29 7.44 -5.14 4.00
N TYR A 30 8.71 -5.57 3.98
CA TYR A 30 9.35 -6.04 2.75
C TYR A 30 8.71 -7.31 2.20
N ASN A 31 8.33 -8.25 3.07
CA ASN A 31 7.63 -9.47 2.64
C ASN A 31 6.30 -9.14 1.96
N VAL A 32 5.48 -8.27 2.57
CA VAL A 32 4.21 -7.84 1.99
C VAL A 32 4.43 -7.13 0.65
N LEU A 33 5.42 -6.23 0.58
CA LEU A 33 5.72 -5.51 -0.66
C LEU A 33 6.20 -6.44 -1.77
N TYR A 34 7.04 -7.41 -1.44
CA TYR A 34 7.53 -8.43 -2.37
C TYR A 34 6.38 -9.27 -2.93
N GLU A 35 5.52 -9.80 -2.06
CA GLU A 35 4.35 -10.61 -2.46
C GLU A 35 3.45 -9.86 -3.44
N ILE A 36 3.13 -8.60 -3.13
CA ILE A 36 2.25 -7.77 -3.97
C ILE A 36 2.90 -7.49 -5.33
N LEU A 37 4.18 -7.10 -5.34
CA LEU A 37 4.89 -6.80 -6.59
C LEU A 37 5.08 -8.04 -7.45
N ARG A 38 5.45 -9.18 -6.86
CA ARG A 38 5.56 -10.46 -7.58
C ARG A 38 4.22 -10.85 -8.21
N GLY A 39 3.13 -10.81 -7.43
CA GLY A 39 1.79 -11.11 -7.95
C GLY A 39 1.38 -10.17 -9.09
N TRP A 40 1.68 -8.87 -8.97
CA TRP A 40 1.41 -7.92 -10.04
C TRP A 40 2.23 -8.18 -11.31
N ILE A 41 3.52 -8.50 -11.20
CA ILE A 41 4.37 -8.81 -12.35
C ILE A 41 3.80 -10.00 -13.14
N ILE A 42 3.35 -11.05 -12.44
CA ILE A 42 2.72 -12.22 -13.05
C ILE A 42 1.42 -11.82 -13.77
N LEU A 43 0.55 -11.04 -13.13
CA LEU A 43 -0.71 -10.57 -13.75
C LEU A 43 -0.45 -9.63 -14.94
N ALA A 44 0.55 -8.77 -14.85
CA ALA A 44 0.94 -7.84 -15.91
C ALA A 44 1.49 -8.57 -17.13
N SER A 45 2.01 -9.80 -16.98
CA SER A 45 2.59 -10.57 -18.08
C SER A 45 1.60 -10.84 -19.23
N THR A 46 0.29 -10.91 -18.93
CA THR A 46 -0.75 -11.12 -19.94
C THR A 46 -0.90 -9.91 -20.88
N ILE A 47 -0.56 -8.71 -20.42
CA ILE A 47 -0.72 -7.46 -21.17
C ILE A 47 0.63 -6.95 -21.70
N ILE A 48 1.68 -7.02 -20.88
CA ILE A 48 3.03 -6.49 -21.18
C ILE A 48 4.13 -7.55 -20.98
N PRO A 49 4.09 -8.67 -21.73
CA PRO A 49 4.92 -9.86 -21.47
C PRO A 49 6.42 -9.56 -21.43
N PHE A 50 6.96 -8.79 -22.37
CA PHE A 50 8.40 -8.50 -22.44
C PHE A 50 8.91 -7.66 -21.28
N ILE A 51 8.10 -6.69 -20.82
CA ILE A 51 8.46 -5.84 -19.68
C ILE A 51 8.36 -6.66 -18.39
N SER A 52 7.25 -7.39 -18.21
CA SER A 52 7.07 -8.28 -17.06
C SER A 52 8.17 -9.34 -16.99
N GLU A 53 8.56 -9.97 -18.09
CA GLU A 53 9.63 -10.96 -18.17
C GLU A 53 10.98 -10.38 -17.70
N LYS A 54 11.34 -9.19 -18.19
CA LYS A 54 12.58 -8.52 -17.79
C LYS A 54 12.60 -8.19 -16.29
N ILE A 55 11.49 -7.66 -15.77
CA ILE A 55 11.36 -7.31 -14.35
C ILE A 55 11.36 -8.58 -13.49
N TYR A 56 10.60 -9.60 -13.89
CA TYR A 56 10.49 -10.89 -13.20
C TYR A 56 11.87 -11.53 -12.97
N ASN A 57 12.66 -11.67 -14.04
CA ASN A 57 13.99 -12.27 -13.98
C ASN A 57 14.99 -11.47 -13.11
N SER A 58 14.76 -10.16 -12.91
CA SER A 58 15.65 -9.30 -12.10
C SER A 58 15.20 -9.16 -10.64
N PHE A 59 13.91 -9.35 -10.36
CA PHE A 59 13.29 -9.02 -9.08
C PHE A 59 12.88 -10.26 -8.27
N VAL A 60 12.44 -11.33 -8.93
CA VAL A 60 11.93 -12.52 -8.25
C VAL A 60 13.10 -13.40 -7.80
N ILE A 61 13.10 -13.78 -6.52
CA ILE A 61 14.06 -14.71 -5.94
C ILE A 61 13.71 -16.13 -6.44
N ASN A 62 14.70 -16.83 -7.01
CA ASN A 62 14.54 -18.17 -7.61
C ASN A 62 13.41 -18.24 -8.66
N PRO A 63 13.49 -17.44 -9.75
CA PRO A 63 12.45 -17.41 -10.77
C PRO A 63 12.40 -18.73 -11.56
N LYS A 64 11.21 -19.09 -12.09
CA LYS A 64 11.07 -20.06 -13.17
C LYS A 64 11.73 -19.50 -14.45
N LEU A 65 11.85 -20.32 -15.50
CA LEU A 65 12.52 -19.90 -16.75
C LEU A 65 11.85 -18.71 -17.44
N SER A 66 10.54 -18.51 -17.25
CA SER A 66 9.79 -17.35 -17.74
C SER A 66 8.64 -17.04 -16.80
N VAL A 67 8.23 -15.77 -16.76
CA VAL A 67 7.03 -15.34 -16.02
C VAL A 67 5.77 -16.08 -16.52
N SER A 68 5.74 -16.49 -17.78
CA SER A 68 4.62 -17.22 -18.38
C SER A 68 4.49 -18.66 -17.87
N MET A 69 5.51 -19.18 -17.19
CA MET A 69 5.49 -20.49 -16.55
C MET A 69 5.01 -20.43 -15.09
N GLU A 70 4.78 -19.23 -14.56
CA GLU A 70 4.21 -19.05 -13.24
C GLU A 70 2.71 -19.33 -13.24
N ASP A 71 2.23 -19.83 -12.11
CA ASP A 71 0.80 -20.03 -11.89
C ASP A 71 0.16 -18.67 -11.59
N PHE A 72 -1.08 -18.49 -12.03
CA PHE A 72 -1.83 -17.29 -11.70
C PHE A 72 -1.98 -17.17 -10.17
N PRO A 73 -1.84 -15.97 -9.59
CA PRO A 73 -1.95 -15.79 -8.16
C PRO A 73 -3.36 -16.14 -7.68
N GLU A 74 -3.44 -17.05 -6.70
CA GLU A 74 -4.69 -17.48 -6.09
C GLU A 74 -5.15 -16.55 -4.96
N ILE A 75 -6.46 -16.48 -4.76
CA ILE A 75 -7.07 -15.68 -3.69
C ILE A 75 -6.86 -16.38 -2.34
N ARG A 76 -6.13 -15.71 -1.45
CA ARG A 76 -5.92 -16.19 -0.07
C ARG A 76 -7.00 -15.63 0.85
N HIS A 77 -8.15 -16.31 0.95
CA HIS A 77 -9.29 -15.84 1.77
C HIS A 77 -8.93 -15.51 3.22
N LYS A 78 -7.95 -16.21 3.81
CA LYS A 78 -7.46 -15.93 5.18
C LYS A 78 -6.79 -14.56 5.35
N MET A 79 -6.40 -13.91 4.26
CA MET A 79 -5.79 -12.57 4.27
C MET A 79 -6.82 -11.46 4.02
N ILE A 80 -8.09 -11.81 3.82
CA ILE A 80 -9.17 -10.84 3.63
C ILE A 80 -9.75 -10.51 5.01
N ASP A 81 -9.56 -9.27 5.45
CA ASP A 81 -10.07 -8.75 6.71
C ASP A 81 -10.90 -7.49 6.44
N ASN A 82 -12.22 -7.65 6.45
CA ASN A 82 -13.15 -6.57 6.13
C ASN A 82 -13.14 -5.45 7.16
N ASP A 83 -12.83 -5.75 8.43
CA ASP A 83 -12.82 -4.73 9.48
C ASP A 83 -11.54 -3.89 9.37
N LEU A 84 -10.40 -4.52 9.06
CA LEU A 84 -9.19 -3.80 8.70
C LEU A 84 -9.39 -2.91 7.46
N GLU A 85 -10.05 -3.42 6.42
CA GLU A 85 -10.35 -2.63 5.21
C GLU A 85 -11.21 -1.39 5.51
N LYS A 86 -12.25 -1.53 6.35
CA LYS A 86 -13.06 -0.38 6.81
C LYS A 86 -12.21 0.64 7.55
N THR A 87 -11.36 0.20 8.47
CA THR A 87 -10.46 1.09 9.22
C THR A 87 -9.50 1.82 8.28
N VAL A 88 -8.93 1.15 7.30
CA VAL A 88 -8.07 1.77 6.28
C VAL A 88 -8.84 2.77 5.42
N SER A 89 -10.09 2.48 5.07
CA SER A 89 -10.97 3.43 4.35
C SER A 89 -11.21 4.70 5.17
N LEU A 90 -11.54 4.56 6.45
CA LEU A 90 -11.75 5.69 7.35
C LEU A 90 -10.50 6.57 7.47
N ILE A 91 -9.31 5.96 7.58
CA ILE A 91 -8.04 6.69 7.61
C ILE A 91 -7.84 7.52 6.33
N ARG A 92 -8.24 7.00 5.16
CA ARG A 92 -8.15 7.73 3.88
C ARG A 92 -9.12 8.90 3.83
N GLU A 93 -10.35 8.72 4.29
CA GLU A 93 -11.33 9.80 4.38
C GLU A 93 -10.83 10.93 5.28
N ILE A 94 -10.19 10.59 6.41
CA ILE A 94 -9.57 11.56 7.31
C ILE A 94 -8.40 12.28 6.61
N GLU A 95 -7.52 11.57 5.88
CA GLU A 95 -6.41 12.18 5.12
C GLU A 95 -6.96 13.19 4.11
N GLU A 96 -7.97 12.79 3.34
CA GLU A 96 -8.56 13.62 2.30
C GLU A 96 -9.28 14.84 2.87
N ALA A 97 -10.07 14.67 3.93
CA ALA A 97 -10.70 15.78 4.65
C ALA A 97 -9.67 16.78 5.18
N GLY A 98 -8.56 16.28 5.72
CA GLY A 98 -7.43 17.10 6.17
C GLY A 98 -6.79 17.89 5.03
N LEU A 99 -6.52 17.25 3.88
CA LEU A 99 -5.98 17.91 2.69
C LEU A 99 -6.93 18.99 2.17
N ASN A 100 -8.24 18.71 2.13
CA ASN A 100 -9.27 19.65 1.71
C ASN A 100 -9.38 20.86 2.64
N ALA A 101 -9.32 20.64 3.96
CA ALA A 101 -9.32 21.73 4.94
C ALA A 101 -8.08 22.63 4.78
N ARG A 102 -6.90 22.05 4.54
CA ARG A 102 -5.67 22.80 4.27
C ARG A 102 -5.76 23.63 2.99
N ALA A 103 -6.31 23.05 1.93
CA ALA A 103 -6.49 23.73 0.65
C ALA A 103 -7.43 24.94 0.80
N LYS A 104 -8.55 24.78 1.52
CA LYS A 104 -9.48 25.88 1.84
C LYS A 104 -8.80 27.01 2.63
N ALA A 105 -7.94 26.66 3.58
CA ALA A 105 -7.16 27.63 4.34
C ALA A 105 -5.93 28.18 3.57
N SER A 106 -5.69 27.75 2.33
CA SER A 106 -4.51 28.11 1.52
C SER A 106 -3.15 27.81 2.20
N ILE A 107 -3.11 26.80 3.08
CA ILE A 107 -1.89 26.40 3.80
C ILE A 107 -1.13 25.38 2.95
N LYS A 108 0.10 25.72 2.53
CA LYS A 108 0.94 24.80 1.73
C LYS A 108 1.33 23.55 2.55
N LEU A 109 1.48 22.40 1.88
CA LEU A 109 1.83 21.11 2.49
C LEU A 109 3.09 21.12 3.37
N ARG A 110 4.09 21.92 2.98
CA ARG A 110 5.38 22.08 3.68
C ARG A 110 5.29 22.76 5.04
N TRP A 111 4.19 23.44 5.36
CA TRP A 111 4.03 24.09 6.66
C TRP A 111 3.41 23.11 7.65
N PRO A 112 4.04 22.86 8.80
CA PRO A 112 3.51 21.99 9.83
C PRO A 112 2.25 22.61 10.46
N ILE A 113 1.32 21.75 10.88
CA ILE A 113 0.11 22.14 11.60
C ILE A 113 0.28 21.70 13.04
N ASN A 114 -0.01 22.59 13.99
CA ASN A 114 0.20 22.31 15.42
C ASN A 114 -0.84 21.33 15.96
N LYS A 115 -2.10 21.46 15.56
CA LYS A 115 -3.21 20.61 15.99
C LYS A 115 -4.20 20.36 14.84
N ALA A 116 -4.71 19.14 14.75
CA ALA A 116 -5.82 18.76 13.89
C ALA A 116 -6.93 18.18 14.76
N TYR A 117 -8.16 18.60 14.52
CA TYR A 117 -9.35 18.07 15.20
C TYR A 117 -10.21 17.38 14.16
N ILE A 118 -10.68 16.18 14.49
CA ILE A 118 -11.53 15.35 13.63
C ILE A 118 -12.87 15.22 14.34
N PHE A 119 -13.94 15.59 13.65
CA PHE A 119 -15.30 15.46 14.16
C PHE A 119 -16.01 14.40 13.33
N PHE A 120 -16.45 13.33 13.99
CA PHE A 120 -17.21 12.27 13.35
C PHE A 120 -18.70 12.64 13.33
N SER A 121 -19.36 12.46 12.19
CA SER A 121 -20.78 12.78 12.05
C SER A 121 -21.70 11.63 12.49
N SER A 122 -21.16 10.44 12.78
CA SER A 122 -21.93 9.24 13.16
C SER A 122 -21.31 8.53 14.36
N GLU A 123 -22.12 8.18 15.36
CA GLU A 123 -21.69 7.44 16.58
C GLU A 123 -21.08 6.06 16.26
N SER A 124 -21.51 5.42 15.16
CA SER A 124 -21.03 4.09 14.75
C SER A 124 -19.55 4.04 14.30
N SER A 125 -18.86 5.17 14.20
CA SER A 125 -17.44 5.24 13.80
C SER A 125 -16.46 5.33 14.98
N MET A 126 -16.98 5.31 16.22
CA MET A 126 -16.18 5.29 17.46
C MET A 126 -15.85 3.89 17.99
N ASP A 127 -16.49 2.84 17.46
CA ASP A 127 -16.33 1.46 17.93
C ASP A 127 -15.29 0.63 17.13
N LEU A 128 -14.45 1.29 16.33
CA LEU A 128 -13.29 0.70 15.62
C LEU A 128 -11.98 0.98 16.38
#